data_AF-A0A814SIJ7-F1
#
_entry.id   AF-A0A814SIJ7-F1
#
_cell.length_a   1.000
_cell.length_b   1.000
_cell.length_c   1.000
_cell.angle_alpha   90.00
_cell.angle_beta   90.00
_cell.angle_gamma   90.00
#
_symmetry.space_group_name_H-M   'P 1'
#
loop_
_entity.id
_entity.type
_entity.pdbx_description
1 polymer ?
#
loop_
_entity_poly.entity_id
_entity_poly.type
_entity_poly.pdbx_seq_one_letter_code
_entity_poly.pdbx_strand_id
1 'polypeptide(L)'
;MRFWPPFHTYSLDIISTIPNKFIFRAPDRIRLQMTVDHLEINENPGTCLTHYNHSTRLWECFHSPSTIGHHRLFIWALDNEKDEQWLTAVRFDIYIEQKTESKSYPITTNIFNRLRCELITPMNGILSRKNLPSHIIIRAPNVHDVQLQIDEQTLIKGRSYQNDIYKLEIPTVISDHATKCVVMGIYSDDMYYSILITYKIE
;
A
#
# COMPACT_ATOMS: atom_id res chain seq x y z
N MET A 1 -21.43 -5.25 9.57
CA MET A 1 -20.93 -4.01 8.95
C MET A 1 -21.78 -2.85 9.48
N ARG A 2 -21.17 -1.84 10.09
CA ARG A 2 -21.88 -0.64 10.55
C ARG A 2 -21.33 0.56 9.77
N PHE A 3 -22.21 1.23 9.05
CA PHE A 3 -21.89 2.51 8.43
C PHE A 3 -22.10 3.62 9.47
N TRP A 4 -21.13 4.52 9.64
CA TRP A 4 -21.24 5.62 10.59
C TRP A 4 -21.68 6.90 9.86
N PRO A 5 -22.30 7.89 10.49
CA PRO A 5 -22.40 9.21 9.86
C PRO A 5 -20.99 9.86 9.81
N PRO A 6 -20.59 10.55 8.72
CA PRO A 6 -21.35 10.92 7.53
C PRO A 6 -20.95 10.04 6.33
N PHE A 7 -21.30 8.75 6.33
CA PHE A 7 -21.04 7.88 5.18
C PHE A 7 -21.87 8.23 3.92
N HIS A 8 -22.68 9.30 3.98
CA HIS A 8 -23.42 9.83 2.84
C HIS A 8 -22.60 10.77 1.95
N THR A 9 -21.37 11.14 2.32
CA THR A 9 -20.61 12.14 1.55
C THR A 9 -19.90 11.58 0.33
N TYR A 10 -19.56 10.28 0.34
CA TYR A 10 -18.77 9.65 -0.71
C TYR A 10 -19.52 8.41 -1.22
N SER A 11 -19.95 8.42 -2.49
CA SER A 11 -20.58 7.28 -3.16
C SER A 11 -19.60 6.11 -3.29
N LEU A 12 -19.41 5.35 -2.22
CA LEU A 12 -18.45 4.25 -2.12
C LEU A 12 -19.21 2.92 -2.15
N ASP A 13 -19.03 2.16 -3.23
CA ASP A 13 -19.65 0.83 -3.36
C ASP A 13 -18.66 -0.26 -2.96
N ILE A 14 -19.09 -1.15 -2.08
CA ILE A 14 -18.33 -2.34 -1.68
C ILE A 14 -18.65 -3.45 -2.67
N ILE A 15 -17.68 -3.82 -3.50
CA ILE A 15 -17.88 -4.79 -4.59
C ILE A 15 -17.69 -6.23 -4.09
N SER A 16 -16.73 -6.46 -3.20
CA SER A 16 -16.43 -7.79 -2.68
C SER A 16 -15.67 -7.74 -1.36
N THR A 17 -15.91 -8.74 -0.52
CA THR A 17 -15.23 -8.97 0.76
C THR A 17 -14.68 -10.40 0.78
N ILE A 18 -13.51 -10.59 0.17
CA ILE A 18 -12.78 -11.87 0.22
C ILE A 18 -11.95 -11.87 1.51
N PRO A 19 -11.64 -13.03 2.13
CA PRO A 19 -10.70 -13.05 3.25
C PRO A 19 -9.44 -12.23 2.95
N ASN A 20 -9.12 -11.27 3.82
CA ASN A 20 -7.94 -10.40 3.74
C ASN A 20 -7.93 -9.37 2.59
N LYS A 21 -9.06 -9.17 1.87
CA LYS A 21 -9.17 -8.19 0.78
C LYS A 21 -10.59 -7.60 0.67
N PHE A 22 -10.65 -6.27 0.66
CA PHE A 22 -11.84 -5.51 0.29
C PHE A 22 -11.66 -4.81 -1.05
N ILE A 23 -12.72 -4.77 -1.85
CA ILE A 23 -12.73 -4.12 -3.15
C ILE A 23 -13.78 -3.01 -3.13
N PHE A 24 -13.37 -1.79 -3.49
CA PHE A 24 -14.23 -0.62 -3.50
C PHE A 24 -14.27 0.04 -4.87
N ARG A 25 -15.46 0.49 -5.27
CA ARG A 25 -15.62 1.50 -6.30
C ARG A 25 -15.78 2.86 -5.63
N ALA A 26 -15.07 3.86 -6.12
CA ALA A 26 -15.16 5.23 -5.65
C ALA A 26 -15.04 6.21 -6.84
N PRO A 27 -15.60 7.43 -6.74
CA PRO A 27 -15.42 8.48 -7.74
C PRO A 27 -13.94 8.84 -7.94
N ASP A 28 -13.62 9.46 -9.08
CA ASP A 28 -12.22 9.72 -9.41
C ASP A 28 -11.50 10.71 -8.49
N ARG A 29 -12.24 11.64 -7.90
CA ARG A 29 -11.71 12.57 -6.90
C ARG A 29 -11.41 11.92 -5.54
N ILE A 30 -11.92 10.72 -5.28
CA ILE A 30 -11.79 10.05 -3.98
C ILE A 30 -10.54 9.17 -3.96
N ARG A 31 -9.75 9.34 -2.90
CA ARG A 31 -8.65 8.46 -2.51
C ARG A 31 -9.04 7.63 -1.32
N LEU A 32 -8.55 6.39 -1.28
CA LEU A 32 -8.74 5.49 -0.15
C LEU A 32 -7.42 5.16 0.52
N GLN A 33 -7.48 4.90 1.82
CA GLN A 33 -6.41 4.32 2.61
C GLN A 33 -7.03 3.38 3.65
N MET A 34 -6.40 2.24 3.90
CA MET A 34 -6.82 1.33 4.96
C MET A 34 -5.80 1.33 6.10
N THR A 35 -6.32 1.29 7.32
CA THR A 35 -5.54 1.00 8.52
C THR A 35 -6.16 -0.16 9.29
N VAL A 36 -5.31 -0.87 10.03
CA VAL A 36 -5.70 -1.90 11.00
C VAL A 36 -5.31 -1.42 12.39
N ASP A 37 -6.19 -1.65 13.34
CA ASP A 37 -6.01 -1.36 14.75
C ASP A 37 -6.37 -2.60 15.58
N HIS A 38 -5.64 -2.80 16.68
CA HIS A 38 -5.92 -3.87 17.62
C HIS A 38 -6.66 -3.30 18.83
N LEU A 39 -7.66 -4.02 19.35
CA LEU A 39 -8.41 -3.53 20.50
C LEU A 39 -7.55 -3.44 21.77
N GLU A 40 -6.52 -4.28 21.88
CA GLU A 40 -5.59 -4.25 23.00
C GLU A 40 -4.43 -3.30 22.71
N ILE A 41 -4.18 -2.39 23.65
CA ILE A 41 -3.18 -1.33 23.55
C ILE A 41 -1.78 -1.95 23.52
N ASN A 42 -0.92 -1.49 22.61
CA ASN A 42 0.50 -1.85 22.42
C ASN A 42 0.81 -3.13 21.64
N GLU A 43 -0.17 -3.80 21.05
CA GLU A 43 0.13 -4.88 20.09
C GLU A 43 0.39 -4.32 18.69
N ASN A 44 1.26 -5.00 17.92
CA ASN A 44 1.35 -4.72 16.49
C ASN A 44 -0.01 -5.08 15.86
N PRO A 45 -0.73 -4.11 15.26
CA PRO A 45 -2.05 -4.38 14.72
C PRO A 45 -1.99 -5.15 13.38
N GLY A 46 -0.82 -5.19 12.76
CA GLY A 46 -0.58 -5.85 11.48
C GLY A 46 -0.24 -4.86 10.38
N THR A 47 -0.45 -5.27 9.14
CA THR A 47 -0.13 -4.44 7.97
C THR A 47 -1.32 -4.35 7.03
N CYS A 48 -1.40 -3.23 6.31
CA CYS A 48 -2.39 -3.00 5.27
C CYS A 48 -1.69 -2.52 3.98
N LEU A 49 -2.30 -2.81 2.84
CA LEU A 49 -1.98 -2.23 1.54
C LEU A 49 -3.25 -1.67 0.94
N THR A 50 -3.19 -0.44 0.45
CA THR A 50 -4.26 0.14 -0.37
C THR A 50 -3.63 0.58 -1.67
N HIS A 51 -4.16 0.12 -2.80
CA HIS A 51 -3.70 0.54 -4.12
C HIS A 51 -4.88 0.62 -5.09
N TYR A 52 -4.68 1.32 -6.21
CA TYR A 52 -5.70 1.45 -7.24
C TYR A 52 -5.38 0.49 -8.38
N ASN A 53 -6.24 -0.50 -8.62
CA ASN A 53 -6.09 -1.43 -9.74
C ASN A 53 -6.59 -0.75 -11.02
N HIS A 54 -5.66 -0.36 -11.90
CA HIS A 54 -5.98 0.41 -13.10
C HIS A 54 -6.72 -0.41 -14.16
N SER A 55 -6.57 -1.74 -14.12
CA SER A 55 -7.24 -2.63 -15.08
C SER A 55 -8.73 -2.74 -14.78
N THR A 56 -9.08 -2.84 -13.49
CA THR A 56 -10.49 -2.95 -13.04
C THR A 56 -11.11 -1.61 -12.68
N ARG A 57 -10.29 -0.56 -12.51
CA ARG A 57 -10.69 0.77 -12.00
C ARG A 57 -11.31 0.71 -10.61
N LEU A 58 -10.80 -0.18 -9.77
CA LEU A 58 -11.26 -0.40 -8.41
C LEU A 58 -10.12 -0.21 -7.42
N TRP A 59 -10.46 0.26 -6.22
CA TRP A 59 -9.54 0.26 -5.10
C TRP A 59 -9.51 -1.13 -4.48
N GLU A 60 -8.30 -1.63 -4.22
CA GLU A 60 -8.10 -2.87 -3.49
C GLU A 60 -7.40 -2.58 -2.17
N CYS A 61 -8.02 -3.02 -1.08
CA CYS A 61 -7.54 -2.82 0.27
C CYS A 61 -7.26 -4.19 0.91
N PHE A 62 -5.99 -4.51 1.10
CA PHE A 62 -5.53 -5.76 1.70
C PHE A 62 -5.13 -5.56 3.16
N HIS A 63 -5.50 -6.50 4.03
CA HIS A 63 -5.14 -6.45 5.44
C HIS A 63 -4.51 -7.77 5.88
N SER A 64 -3.59 -7.69 6.84
CA SER A 64 -2.98 -8.86 7.49
C SER A 64 -2.73 -8.53 8.95
N PRO A 65 -3.70 -8.82 9.84
CA PRO A 65 -3.53 -8.66 11.28
C PRO A 65 -2.42 -9.56 11.83
N SER A 66 -1.61 -9.08 12.78
CA SER A 66 -0.48 -9.87 13.31
C SER A 66 -0.84 -10.85 14.42
N THR A 67 -1.98 -10.65 15.09
CA THR A 67 -2.39 -11.39 16.29
C THR A 67 -3.78 -12.03 16.11
N ILE A 68 -4.02 -13.08 16.89
CA ILE A 68 -5.35 -13.71 17.02
C ILE A 68 -6.21 -12.80 17.89
N GLY A 69 -7.51 -12.70 17.60
CA GLY A 69 -8.43 -11.88 18.37
C GLY A 69 -9.20 -10.87 17.55
N HIS A 70 -9.69 -9.82 18.22
CA HIS A 70 -10.54 -8.80 17.62
C HIS A 70 -9.73 -7.64 17.04
N HIS A 71 -9.96 -7.34 15.77
CA HIS A 71 -9.32 -6.23 15.06
C HIS A 71 -10.35 -5.28 14.50
N ARG A 72 -9.97 -4.00 14.40
CA ARG A 72 -10.74 -2.97 13.70
C ARG A 72 -10.01 -2.56 12.44
N LEU A 73 -10.71 -2.64 11.31
CA LEU A 73 -10.22 -2.12 10.04
C LEU A 73 -10.97 -0.84 9.72
N PHE A 74 -10.22 0.19 9.35
CA PHE A 74 -10.75 1.49 8.96
C PHE A 74 -10.40 1.75 7.51
N ILE A 75 -11.41 2.07 6.71
CA ILE A 75 -11.24 2.65 5.38
C ILE A 75 -11.41 4.14 5.53
N TRP A 76 -10.34 4.87 5.26
CA TRP A 76 -10.31 6.31 5.21
C TRP A 76 -10.53 6.76 3.77
N ALA A 77 -11.31 7.82 3.59
CA ALA A 77 -11.51 8.48 2.32
C ALA A 77 -11.10 9.94 2.39
N LEU A 78 -10.56 10.44 1.28
CA LEU A 78 -10.19 11.83 1.11
C LEU A 78 -10.63 12.31 -0.27
N ASP A 79 -11.36 13.43 -0.31
CA ASP A 79 -11.78 14.12 -1.53
C ASP A 79 -10.72 15.14 -1.96
N ASN A 80 -10.10 14.90 -3.12
CA ASN A 80 -9.05 15.76 -3.65
C ASN A 80 -9.52 17.15 -4.06
N GLU A 81 -10.81 17.31 -4.34
CA GLU A 81 -11.35 18.59 -4.83
C GLU A 81 -11.63 19.58 -3.69
N LYS A 82 -11.73 19.10 -2.44
CA LYS A 82 -12.24 19.88 -1.31
C LYS A 82 -11.18 20.33 -0.30
N ASP A 83 -9.91 19.96 -0.52
CA ASP A 83 -8.82 20.18 0.44
C ASP A 83 -9.21 19.77 1.89
N GLU A 84 -9.95 18.67 2.01
CA GLU A 84 -10.46 18.18 3.29
C GLU A 84 -9.44 17.27 3.98
N GLN A 85 -9.70 16.94 5.25
CA GLN A 85 -8.96 15.91 5.97
C GLN A 85 -9.45 14.50 5.62
N TRP A 86 -8.64 13.47 5.90
CA TRP A 86 -9.08 12.08 5.81
C TRP A 86 -10.26 11.83 6.77
N LEU A 87 -11.34 11.25 6.24
CA LEU A 87 -12.53 10.88 7.01
C LEU A 87 -12.72 9.37 7.02
N THR A 88 -13.19 8.81 8.13
CA THR A 88 -13.57 7.39 8.20
C THR A 88 -14.77 7.13 7.30
N ALA A 89 -14.55 6.40 6.22
CA ALA A 89 -15.57 6.03 5.25
C ALA A 89 -16.21 4.67 5.51
N VAL A 90 -15.47 3.70 6.07
CA VAL A 90 -16.00 2.40 6.50
C VAL A 90 -15.24 1.87 7.71
N ARG A 91 -15.95 1.19 8.62
CA ARG A 91 -15.33 0.41 9.71
C ARG A 91 -15.78 -1.05 9.64
N PHE A 92 -14.81 -1.95 9.73
CA PHE A 92 -15.04 -3.38 9.88
C PHE A 92 -14.51 -3.84 11.23
N ASP A 93 -15.31 -4.63 11.93
CA ASP A 93 -14.89 -5.34 13.13
C ASP A 93 -14.72 -6.81 12.72
N ILE A 94 -13.51 -7.36 12.82
CA ILE A 94 -13.18 -8.73 12.42
C ILE A 94 -12.61 -9.52 13.60
N TYR A 95 -12.78 -10.83 13.58
CA TYR A 95 -12.20 -11.75 14.55
C TYR A 95 -11.32 -12.76 13.84
N ILE A 96 -10.06 -12.87 14.28
CA ILE A 96 -9.07 -13.80 13.74
C ILE A 96 -8.95 -14.98 14.70
N GLU A 97 -9.46 -16.14 14.29
CA GLU A 97 -9.43 -17.38 15.10
C GLU A 97 -8.09 -18.13 14.98
N GLN A 98 -7.48 -18.06 13.80
CA GLN A 98 -6.25 -18.77 13.47
C GLN A 98 -5.34 -17.85 12.68
N LYS A 99 -4.04 -17.92 12.99
CA LYS A 99 -3.02 -17.19 12.25
C LYS A 99 -2.79 -17.92 10.92
N THR A 100 -3.34 -17.41 9.83
CA THR A 100 -2.88 -17.77 8.48
C THR A 100 -1.41 -17.41 8.33
N GLU A 101 -0.72 -18.01 7.36
CA GLU A 101 0.69 -17.69 7.05
C GLU A 101 0.95 -16.19 7.21
N SER A 102 1.98 -15.85 7.98
CA SER A 102 2.26 -14.47 8.38
C SER A 102 2.61 -13.62 7.17
N LYS A 103 1.59 -13.07 6.51
CA LYS A 103 1.76 -12.13 5.42
C LYS A 103 1.99 -10.75 6.00
N SER A 104 3.01 -10.06 5.54
CA SER A 104 3.12 -8.62 5.73
C SER A 104 2.87 -7.94 4.40
N TYR A 105 2.37 -6.73 4.43
CA TYR A 105 2.27 -5.87 3.26
C TYR A 105 3.31 -4.75 3.34
N PRO A 106 3.82 -4.28 2.20
CA PRO A 106 4.73 -3.15 2.20
C PRO A 106 4.00 -1.87 2.62
N ILE A 107 4.74 -0.95 3.22
CA ILE A 107 4.19 0.32 3.70
C ILE A 107 4.10 1.27 2.50
N THR A 108 2.91 1.76 2.21
CA THR A 108 2.67 2.77 1.17
C THR A 108 2.45 4.15 1.78
N THR A 109 2.96 5.19 1.12
CA THR A 109 2.80 6.58 1.59
C THR A 109 1.52 7.24 1.06
N ASN A 110 1.20 8.41 1.61
CA ASN A 110 0.11 9.25 1.07
C ASN A 110 0.35 9.67 -0.38
N ILE A 111 1.61 9.75 -0.81
CA ILE A 111 1.99 10.09 -2.18
C ILE A 111 1.65 8.93 -3.12
N PHE A 112 1.92 7.69 -2.70
CA PHE A 112 1.51 6.49 -3.43
C PHE A 112 0.00 6.47 -3.67
N ASN A 113 -0.80 6.74 -2.63
CA ASN A 113 -2.27 6.82 -2.77
C ASN A 113 -2.71 8.04 -3.59
N ARG A 114 -2.01 9.17 -3.46
CA ARG A 114 -2.30 10.40 -4.23
C ARG A 114 -2.15 10.18 -5.72
N LEU A 115 -1.05 9.54 -6.10
CA LEU A 115 -0.73 9.22 -7.48
C LEU A 115 -1.46 7.98 -7.97
N ARG A 116 -2.37 7.38 -7.17
CA ARG A 116 -3.10 6.15 -7.54
C ARG A 116 -2.16 5.06 -8.02
N CYS A 117 -1.01 4.92 -7.36
CA CYS A 117 -0.05 3.91 -7.74
C CYS A 117 -0.65 2.51 -7.50
N GLU A 118 -0.17 1.54 -8.29
CA GLU A 118 -0.52 0.13 -8.20
C GLU A 118 0.74 -0.67 -7.91
N LEU A 119 0.78 -1.36 -6.77
CA LEU A 119 1.79 -2.38 -6.54
C LEU A 119 1.37 -3.68 -7.23
N ILE A 120 2.14 -4.11 -8.24
CA ILE A 120 1.88 -5.33 -9.01
C ILE A 120 2.57 -6.53 -8.35
N THR A 121 3.85 -6.41 -8.02
CA THR A 121 4.61 -7.47 -7.31
C THR A 121 5.92 -6.92 -6.71
N PRO A 122 6.45 -7.49 -5.60
CA PRO A 122 5.80 -8.44 -4.72
C PRO A 122 4.83 -7.73 -3.77
N MET A 123 3.70 -8.37 -3.49
CA MET A 123 2.73 -7.89 -2.50
C MET A 123 3.16 -8.20 -1.06
N ASN A 124 4.12 -9.11 -0.87
CA ASN A 124 4.68 -9.38 0.45
C ASN A 124 5.61 -8.22 0.84
N GLY A 125 5.39 -7.64 2.02
CA GLY A 125 6.18 -6.54 2.57
C GLY A 125 7.58 -6.94 3.00
N ILE A 126 7.87 -8.24 3.08
CA ILE A 126 9.20 -8.79 3.37
C ILE A 126 9.86 -9.28 2.09
N LEU A 127 11.03 -8.72 1.78
CA LEU A 127 11.94 -9.17 0.74
C LEU A 127 12.97 -10.11 1.37
N SER A 128 12.91 -11.40 1.04
CA SER A 128 13.86 -12.37 1.56
C SER A 128 15.18 -12.35 0.79
N ARG A 129 16.31 -12.27 1.50
CA ARG A 129 17.66 -12.43 0.94
C ARG A 129 17.85 -13.74 0.17
N LYS A 130 17.14 -14.79 0.58
CA LYS A 130 17.20 -16.12 -0.05
C LYS A 130 16.59 -16.15 -1.46
N ASN A 131 15.75 -15.16 -1.79
CA ASN A 131 15.00 -15.10 -3.04
C ASN A 131 15.56 -14.03 -3.99
N LEU A 132 16.82 -13.64 -3.84
CA LEU A 132 17.48 -12.66 -4.71
C LEU A 132 18.16 -13.33 -5.92
N PRO A 133 18.23 -12.67 -7.09
CA PRO A 133 17.64 -11.36 -7.38
C PRO A 133 16.10 -11.44 -7.47
N SER A 134 15.44 -10.33 -7.17
CA SER A 134 13.98 -10.22 -7.28
C SER A 134 13.59 -8.91 -7.94
N HIS A 135 12.30 -8.75 -8.23
CA HIS A 135 11.80 -7.57 -8.94
C HIS A 135 10.64 -6.95 -8.20
N ILE A 136 10.67 -5.62 -8.09
CA ILE A 136 9.50 -4.83 -7.72
C ILE A 136 8.93 -4.23 -9.00
N ILE A 137 7.64 -4.45 -9.23
CA ILE A 137 6.90 -3.91 -10.36
C ILE A 137 5.76 -3.07 -9.82
N ILE A 138 5.76 -1.80 -10.22
CA ILE A 138 4.72 -0.84 -9.84
C ILE A 138 4.19 -0.15 -11.08
N ARG A 139 2.90 0.21 -11.07
CA ARG A 139 2.36 1.25 -11.93
C ARG A 139 2.33 2.56 -11.15
N ALA A 140 2.94 3.60 -11.68
CA ALA A 140 3.06 4.90 -11.03
C ALA A 140 2.74 6.00 -12.05
N PRO A 141 1.45 6.30 -12.28
CA PRO A 141 1.07 7.31 -13.25
C PRO A 141 1.53 8.68 -12.77
N ASN A 142 1.90 9.55 -13.73
CA ASN A 142 2.42 10.89 -13.48
C ASN A 142 3.74 10.93 -12.69
N VAL A 143 4.45 9.80 -12.60
CA VAL A 143 5.82 9.76 -12.13
C VAL A 143 6.75 9.85 -13.33
N HIS A 144 7.80 10.65 -13.24
CA HIS A 144 8.79 10.84 -14.30
C HIS A 144 9.96 9.87 -14.17
N ASP A 145 10.40 9.62 -12.94
CA ASP A 145 11.49 8.70 -12.62
C ASP A 145 11.17 7.93 -11.36
N VAL A 146 11.59 6.66 -11.32
CA VAL A 146 11.46 5.79 -10.15
C VAL A 146 12.81 5.21 -9.80
N GLN A 147 13.16 5.23 -8.52
CA GLN A 147 14.40 4.67 -8.02
C GLN A 147 14.13 3.72 -6.87
N LEU A 148 15.02 2.73 -6.74
CA LEU A 148 15.11 1.86 -5.60
C LEU A 148 16.28 2.32 -4.74
N GLN A 149 16.01 2.46 -3.45
CA GLN A 149 17.01 2.76 -2.44
C GLN A 149 17.10 1.58 -1.46
N ILE A 150 18.27 0.96 -1.36
CA ILE A 150 18.56 -0.08 -0.35
C ILE A 150 19.43 0.58 0.72
N ASP A 151 18.84 0.77 1.90
CA ASP A 151 19.32 1.67 2.96
C ASP A 151 19.80 3.03 2.42
N GLU A 152 20.68 3.75 3.11
CA GLU A 152 21.15 5.08 2.68
C GLU A 152 22.22 5.05 1.58
N GLN A 153 22.44 3.89 0.94
CA GLN A 153 23.70 3.65 0.21
C GLN A 153 23.51 3.30 -1.27
N THR A 154 22.52 2.47 -1.61
CA THR A 154 22.42 1.95 -2.99
C THR A 154 21.22 2.53 -3.71
N LEU A 155 21.47 3.34 -4.74
CA LEU A 155 20.44 3.87 -5.63
C LEU A 155 20.44 3.12 -6.96
N ILE A 156 19.32 2.47 -7.28
CA ILE A 156 19.13 1.73 -8.53
C ILE A 156 18.00 2.38 -9.29
N LYS A 157 18.29 2.82 -10.52
CA LYS A 157 17.25 3.39 -11.39
C LYS A 157 16.29 2.29 -11.84
N GLY A 158 15.00 2.54 -11.65
CA GLY A 158 13.95 1.73 -12.23
C GLY A 158 13.99 1.83 -13.75
N ARG A 159 13.66 0.74 -14.42
CA ARG A 159 13.49 0.73 -15.88
C ARG A 159 12.01 0.90 -16.17
N SER A 160 11.65 1.88 -17.00
CA SER A 160 10.32 1.93 -17.59
C SER A 160 10.16 0.68 -18.45
N TYR A 161 9.11 -0.09 -18.18
CA TYR A 161 8.81 -1.33 -18.89
C TYR A 161 7.74 -1.08 -19.95
N GLN A 162 6.65 -0.39 -19.59
CA GLN A 162 5.53 -0.05 -20.47
C GLN A 162 4.72 1.10 -19.89
N ASN A 163 4.59 2.21 -20.61
CA ASN A 163 3.88 3.41 -20.14
C ASN A 163 4.37 3.87 -18.75
N ASP A 164 3.48 3.86 -17.77
CA ASP A 164 3.65 4.22 -16.37
C ASP A 164 4.03 3.02 -15.47
N ILE A 165 4.41 1.88 -16.06
CA ILE A 165 4.86 0.69 -15.34
C ILE A 165 6.39 0.67 -15.25
N TYR A 166 6.88 0.58 -14.02
CA TYR A 166 8.30 0.55 -13.69
C TYR A 166 8.68 -0.81 -13.11
N LYS A 167 9.81 -1.34 -13.58
CA LYS A 167 10.44 -2.55 -13.06
C LYS A 167 11.76 -2.18 -12.38
N LEU A 168 11.88 -2.50 -11.10
CA LEU A 168 13.06 -2.29 -10.28
C LEU A 168 13.67 -3.65 -9.94
N GLU A 169 14.94 -3.83 -10.29
CA GLU A 169 15.67 -5.06 -10.01
C GLU A 169 16.41 -4.91 -8.67
N ILE A 170 16.13 -5.83 -7.75
CA ILE A 170 16.86 -5.92 -6.48
C ILE A 170 18.12 -6.74 -6.74
N PRO A 171 19.32 -6.24 -6.39
CA PRO A 171 20.57 -6.93 -6.65
C PRO A 171 20.63 -8.32 -6.02
N THR A 172 21.40 -9.23 -6.61
CA THR A 172 21.64 -10.57 -6.07
C THR A 172 22.34 -10.54 -4.71
N VAL A 173 23.17 -9.53 -4.47
CA VAL A 173 23.91 -9.34 -3.22
C VAL A 173 23.53 -8.01 -2.62
N ILE A 174 22.99 -8.06 -1.41
CA ILE A 174 22.70 -6.90 -0.57
C ILE A 174 23.43 -7.08 0.76
N SER A 175 23.73 -5.98 1.46
CA SER A 175 24.38 -6.04 2.77
C SER A 175 23.58 -6.89 3.77
N ASP A 176 24.28 -7.68 4.59
CA ASP A 176 23.67 -8.44 5.69
C ASP A 176 23.05 -7.52 6.75
N HIS A 177 23.49 -6.26 6.80
CA HIS A 177 22.92 -5.24 7.68
C HIS A 177 21.72 -4.51 7.07
N ALA A 178 21.35 -4.81 5.82
CA ALA A 178 20.27 -4.11 5.16
C ALA A 178 18.91 -4.44 5.80
N THR A 179 18.14 -3.41 6.15
CA THR A 179 16.86 -3.64 6.84
C THR A 179 15.66 -3.17 6.05
N LYS A 180 15.88 -2.24 5.11
CA LYS A 180 14.82 -1.61 4.34
C LYS A 180 15.18 -1.45 2.87
N CYS A 181 14.17 -1.61 2.04
CA CYS A 181 14.22 -1.28 0.62
C CYS A 181 13.09 -0.30 0.32
N VAL A 182 13.42 0.85 -0.26
CA VAL A 182 12.50 1.97 -0.46
C VAL A 182 12.38 2.25 -1.94
N VAL A 183 11.15 2.26 -2.45
CA VAL A 183 10.85 2.72 -3.81
C VAL A 183 10.48 4.19 -3.73
N MET A 184 11.16 5.02 -4.52
CA MET A 184 10.95 6.45 -4.58
C MET A 184 10.58 6.88 -5.99
N GLY A 185 9.87 8.00 -6.14
CA GLY A 185 9.60 8.58 -7.45
C GLY A 185 9.52 10.11 -7.45
N ILE A 186 9.75 10.70 -8.63
CA ILE A 186 9.59 12.13 -8.89
C ILE A 186 8.29 12.35 -9.67
N TYR A 187 7.41 13.22 -9.18
CA TYR A 187 6.10 13.50 -9.81
C TYR A 187 5.77 15.00 -9.93
N SER A 188 6.64 15.89 -9.45
CA SER A 188 6.51 17.34 -9.63
C SER A 188 7.80 17.90 -10.22
N ASP A 189 7.69 19.10 -10.78
CA ASP A 189 8.81 19.84 -11.38
C ASP A 189 9.88 20.22 -10.35
N ASP A 190 9.60 20.08 -9.05
CA ASP A 190 10.53 20.40 -7.96
C ASP A 190 11.67 19.38 -7.79
N MET A 191 11.75 18.35 -8.64
CA MET A 191 12.88 17.40 -8.75
C MET A 191 13.20 16.55 -7.50
N TYR A 192 12.40 16.61 -6.43
CA TYR A 192 12.63 15.81 -5.22
C TYR A 192 12.04 14.40 -5.32
N TYR A 193 12.83 13.39 -4.92
CA TYR A 193 12.33 12.02 -4.76
C TYR A 193 11.43 11.93 -3.54
N SER A 194 10.24 11.39 -3.75
CA SER A 194 9.30 11.07 -2.69
C SER A 194 9.19 9.57 -2.50
N ILE A 195 9.14 9.12 -1.25
CA ILE A 195 8.94 7.71 -0.93
C ILE A 195 7.54 7.29 -1.36
N LEU A 196 7.46 6.20 -2.13
CA LEU A 196 6.21 5.59 -2.57
C LEU A 196 5.92 4.33 -1.75
N ILE A 197 6.89 3.43 -1.63
CA ILE A 197 6.74 2.12 -0.99
C ILE A 197 7.97 1.80 -0.15
N THR A 198 7.77 1.19 1.01
CA THR A 198 8.84 0.65 1.84
C THR A 198 8.62 -0.83 2.11
N TYR A 199 9.66 -1.63 1.85
CA TYR A 199 9.76 -3.05 2.18
C TYR A 199 10.74 -3.27 3.33
N LYS A 200 10.47 -4.30 4.13
CA LYS A 200 11.44 -4.87 5.08
C LYS A 200 12.31 -5.90 4.36
N ILE A 201 13.58 -5.97 4.74
CA ILE A 201 14.51 -7.00 4.24
C ILE A 201 14.79 -8.00 5.36
N GLU A 202 14.69 -9.29 5.07
CA GLU A 202 14.99 -10.40 5.99
C GLU A 202 15.90 -11.47 5.35
#